data_AF-G1WFE8-F1
#
_entry.id   AF-G1WFE8-F1
#
_cell.length_a   1.000
_cell.length_b   1.000
_cell.length_c   1.000
_cell.angle_alpha   90.00
_cell.angle_beta   90.00
_cell.angle_gamma   90.00
#
_symmetry.space_group_name_H-M   'P 1'
#
loop_
_entity.id
_entity.type
_entity.pdbx_description
1 polymer ?
#
loop_
_entity_poly.entity_id
_entity_poly.type
_entity_poly.pdbx_seq_one_letter_code
_entity_poly.pdbx_strand_id
1 'polypeptide(L)'
;MLCTEVLGNINDPSSVIALQRRLGAPFEVDYVDLEWDQVHARRLVVKSGAGRVVEIRLGERVEEIGLKDGDVLGCDVAPDTLTAHASSVEPCAATAPASASGGKPVVVAVQLRSARVVRIRFTASQPVDPALVARVGWEVGNMHVPLFRGEAGELMAPHSEALQRLLASIPGIQTTVEQASLDPAARLSGTGISTVVRLSPSLKVVVRKKTSSN
;
A
#
# COMPACT_ATOMS: atom_id res chain seq x y z
N MET A 1 -4.14 6.74 18.18
CA MET A 1 -4.16 7.82 17.18
C MET A 1 -5.18 7.48 16.12
N LEU A 2 -6.01 8.43 15.68
CA LEU A 2 -6.95 8.24 14.57
C LEU A 2 -6.36 8.88 13.30
N CYS A 3 -6.23 8.11 12.23
CA CYS A 3 -5.66 8.53 10.95
C CYS A 3 -6.75 8.49 9.89
N THR A 4 -7.18 9.66 9.41
CA THR A 4 -8.24 9.80 8.40
C THR A 4 -7.72 10.05 6.99
N GLU A 5 -6.46 10.47 6.87
CA GLU A 5 -5.80 10.79 5.60
C GLU A 5 -4.31 10.45 5.65
N VAL A 6 -3.70 10.29 4.47
CA VAL A 6 -2.25 10.10 4.32
C VAL A 6 -1.60 11.47 4.16
N LEU A 7 -0.64 11.79 5.02
CA LEU A 7 0.03 13.10 5.10
C LEU A 7 1.14 13.29 4.07
N GLY A 8 1.61 12.20 3.47
CA GLY A 8 2.74 12.16 2.53
C GLY A 8 3.38 10.78 2.52
N ASN A 9 4.55 10.66 1.90
CA ASN A 9 5.32 9.41 1.90
C ASN A 9 6.76 9.69 2.35
N ILE A 10 7.26 8.94 3.34
CA ILE A 10 8.58 9.15 3.93
C ILE A 10 9.72 8.87 2.95
N ASN A 11 9.47 8.08 1.90
CA ASN A 11 10.45 7.78 0.85
C ASN A 11 10.60 8.94 -0.15
N ASP A 12 9.71 9.94 -0.12
CA ASP A 12 9.84 11.18 -0.90
C ASP A 12 10.50 12.30 -0.07
N PRO A 13 11.68 12.81 -0.47
CA PRO A 13 12.37 13.89 0.23
C PRO A 13 11.50 15.15 0.41
N SER A 14 10.60 15.43 -0.52
CA SER A 14 9.73 16.62 -0.47
C SER A 14 8.73 16.53 0.68
N SER A 15 8.16 15.34 0.86
CA SER A 15 7.26 15.02 1.97
C SER A 15 7.98 15.10 3.32
N VAL A 16 9.22 14.62 3.42
CA VAL A 16 10.05 14.74 4.64
C VAL A 16 10.28 16.21 4.99
N ILE A 17 10.65 17.04 4.03
CA ILE A 17 10.90 18.47 4.25
C ILE A 17 9.59 19.18 4.69
N ALA A 18 8.47 18.84 4.07
CA ALA A 18 7.17 19.40 4.45
C ALA A 18 6.80 19.03 5.90
N LEU A 19 7.03 17.77 6.29
CA LEU A 19 6.79 17.30 7.66
C LEU A 19 7.73 17.98 8.67
N GLN A 20 9.02 18.13 8.35
CA GLN A 20 9.98 18.83 9.22
C GLN A 20 9.59 20.30 9.41
N ARG A 21 9.18 20.99 8.34
CA ARG A 21 8.68 22.38 8.42
C ARG A 21 7.41 22.48 9.25
N ARG A 22 6.50 21.51 9.13
CA ARG A 22 5.24 21.48 9.88
C ARG A 22 5.47 21.21 11.37
N LEU A 23 6.45 20.38 11.71
CA LEU A 23 6.76 19.97 13.08
C LEU A 23 7.76 20.91 13.78
N GLY A 24 8.49 21.73 13.02
CA GLY A 24 9.45 22.71 13.55
C GLY A 24 10.70 22.09 14.22
N ALA A 25 10.84 20.76 14.18
CA ALA A 25 11.91 20.01 14.81
C ALA A 25 12.22 18.72 14.03
N PRO A 26 13.43 18.16 14.15
CA PRO A 26 13.73 16.83 13.65
C PRO A 26 12.81 15.81 14.34
N PHE A 27 12.19 14.94 13.55
CA PHE A 27 11.26 13.92 14.04
C PHE A 27 11.87 12.52 13.97
N GLU A 28 11.32 11.60 14.77
CA GLU A 28 11.61 10.17 14.69
C GLU A 28 10.47 9.45 13.95
N VAL A 29 10.78 8.33 13.28
CA VAL A 29 9.79 7.55 12.53
C VAL A 29 9.48 6.27 13.30
N ASP A 30 8.21 6.07 13.60
CA ASP A 30 7.65 4.85 14.16
C ASP A 30 6.88 4.11 13.06
N TYR A 31 7.20 2.84 12.85
CA TYR A 31 6.64 2.08 11.74
C TYR A 31 5.44 1.25 12.19
N VAL A 32 4.43 1.18 11.32
CA VAL A 32 3.30 0.26 11.42
C VAL A 32 3.47 -0.78 10.33
N ASP A 33 3.73 -2.00 10.77
CA ASP A 33 3.85 -3.14 9.88
C ASP A 33 2.48 -3.54 9.34
N LEU A 34 2.33 -3.51 8.02
CA LEU A 34 1.12 -3.99 7.32
C LEU A 34 1.43 -5.19 6.44
N GLU A 35 0.48 -6.12 6.35
CA GLU A 35 0.50 -7.17 5.34
C GLU A 35 -0.15 -6.67 4.03
N TRP A 36 0.20 -7.31 2.91
CA TRP A 36 -0.24 -6.94 1.57
C TRP A 36 -1.78 -6.97 1.39
N ASP A 37 -2.50 -7.77 2.17
CA ASP A 37 -3.96 -7.88 2.14
C ASP A 37 -4.65 -6.80 3.01
N GLN A 38 -3.94 -6.27 4.00
CA GLN A 38 -4.42 -5.23 4.91
C GLN A 38 -4.35 -3.82 4.32
N VAL A 39 -3.47 -3.59 3.33
CA VAL A 39 -3.24 -2.25 2.74
C VAL A 39 -4.46 -1.62 2.06
N HIS A 40 -5.49 -2.40 1.71
CA HIS A 40 -6.75 -1.91 1.12
C HIS A 40 -7.90 -1.83 2.14
N ALA A 41 -7.63 -2.09 3.42
CA ALA A 41 -8.66 -2.06 4.45
C ALA A 41 -9.11 -0.61 4.73
N ARG A 42 -10.41 -0.34 4.54
CA ARG A 42 -11.03 0.96 4.90
C ARG A 42 -10.87 1.31 6.38
N ARG A 43 -10.98 0.29 7.23
CA ARG A 43 -10.85 0.40 8.69
C ARG A 43 -9.90 -0.66 9.19
N LEU A 44 -8.86 -0.23 9.88
CA LEU A 44 -7.88 -1.13 10.46
C LEU A 44 -7.36 -0.54 11.77
N VAL A 45 -7.19 -1.38 12.79
CA VAL A 45 -6.55 -0.99 14.05
C VAL A 45 -5.26 -1.80 14.18
N VAL A 46 -4.12 -1.12 14.16
CA VAL A 46 -2.79 -1.74 14.23
C VAL A 46 -2.00 -1.15 15.38
N LYS A 47 -1.01 -1.90 15.86
CA LYS A 47 -0.01 -1.41 16.81
C LYS A 47 1.27 -1.08 16.05
N SER A 48 1.84 0.10 16.30
CA SER A 48 3.16 0.45 15.81
C SER A 48 4.26 -0.35 16.52
N GLY A 49 5.48 -0.31 15.99
CA GLY A 49 6.65 -0.94 16.60
C GLY A 49 6.92 -0.45 18.03
N ALA A 50 6.63 0.83 18.32
CA ALA A 50 6.70 1.37 19.67
C ALA A 50 5.45 1.11 20.55
N GLY A 51 4.51 0.28 20.07
CA GLY A 51 3.32 -0.14 20.83
C GLY A 51 2.14 0.85 20.80
N ARG A 52 2.17 1.87 19.93
CA ARG A 52 1.07 2.84 19.82
C ARG A 52 -0.09 2.24 19.04
N VAL A 53 -1.32 2.42 19.53
CA VAL A 53 -2.52 1.99 18.81
C VAL A 53 -2.87 3.04 17.75
N VAL A 54 -2.86 2.63 16.49
CA VAL A 54 -3.16 3.44 15.31
C VAL A 54 -4.44 2.90 14.68
N GLU A 55 -5.49 3.72 14.71
CA GLU A 55 -6.74 3.44 14.03
C GLU A 55 -6.74 4.15 12.69
N ILE A 56 -6.72 3.38 11.62
CA ILE A 56 -6.75 3.83 10.24
C ILE A 56 -8.21 3.83 9.78
N ARG A 57 -8.74 4.99 9.41
CA ARG A 57 -10.06 5.15 8.78
C ARG A 57 -9.91 5.96 7.51
N LEU A 58 -9.44 5.30 6.46
CA LEU A 58 -9.18 5.94 5.18
C LEU A 58 -10.43 5.90 4.30
N GLY A 59 -10.70 7.02 3.62
CA GLY A 59 -11.80 7.14 2.66
C GLY A 59 -11.60 6.31 1.39
N GLU A 60 -12.43 6.56 0.38
CA GLU A 60 -12.51 5.76 -0.87
C GLU A 60 -11.17 5.62 -1.63
N ARG A 61 -10.28 6.61 -1.52
CA ARG A 61 -8.95 6.60 -2.18
C ARG A 61 -8.10 5.36 -1.87
N VAL A 62 -8.21 4.80 -0.67
CA VAL A 62 -7.39 3.65 -0.25
C VAL A 62 -7.96 2.34 -0.73
N GLU A 63 -9.25 2.27 -1.06
CA GLU A 63 -9.80 1.10 -1.73
C GLU A 63 -9.31 0.96 -3.16
N GLU A 64 -9.05 2.08 -3.85
CA GLU A 64 -8.61 2.07 -5.24
C GLU A 64 -7.11 1.82 -5.40
N ILE A 65 -6.27 2.41 -4.54
CA ILE A 65 -4.80 2.39 -4.71
C ILE A 65 -4.11 1.56 -3.61
N GLY A 66 -4.69 1.47 -2.41
CA GLY A 66 -4.03 0.90 -1.23
C GLY A 66 -2.98 1.82 -0.58
N LEU A 67 -2.64 1.51 0.67
CA LEU A 67 -1.54 2.15 1.40
C LEU A 67 -0.18 1.66 0.88
N LYS A 68 0.71 2.58 0.52
CA LYS A 68 2.05 2.27 0.03
C LYS A 68 3.06 2.17 1.15
N ASP A 69 4.17 1.51 0.85
CA ASP A 69 5.33 1.54 1.72
C ASP A 69 5.82 2.97 1.93
N GLY A 70 6.03 3.33 3.19
CA GLY A 70 6.43 4.67 3.61
C GLY A 70 5.30 5.69 3.73
N ASP A 71 4.03 5.35 3.46
CA ASP A 71 2.92 6.29 3.62
C ASP A 71 2.80 6.76 5.08
N VAL A 72 2.73 8.07 5.27
CA VAL A 72 2.68 8.70 6.59
C VAL A 72 1.23 8.83 7.03
N LEU A 73 0.88 8.12 8.09
CA LEU A 73 -0.49 8.07 8.63
C LEU A 73 -0.76 9.23 9.59
N GLY A 74 0.28 9.74 10.25
CA GLY A 74 0.09 10.70 11.32
C GLY A 74 1.39 11.16 11.97
N CYS A 75 1.33 12.25 12.71
CA CYS A 75 2.35 12.63 13.67
C CYS A 75 1.73 12.72 15.07
N ASP A 76 2.43 12.16 16.05
CA ASP A 76 2.18 12.37 17.47
C ASP A 76 3.17 13.44 17.93
N VAL A 77 2.68 14.66 18.12
CA VAL A 77 3.44 15.74 18.71
C VAL A 77 3.27 15.57 20.21
N ALA A 78 4.36 15.38 20.96
CA ALA A 78 4.31 15.54 22.41
C ALA A 78 3.58 16.87 22.73
N PRO A 79 2.64 16.89 23.68
CA PRO A 79 1.54 17.86 23.72
C PRO A 79 1.89 19.35 23.93
N ASP A 80 3.13 19.80 23.79
CA ASP A 80 3.56 21.16 24.14
C ASP A 80 3.94 22.08 22.97
N THR A 81 3.68 21.72 21.70
CA THR A 81 4.02 22.62 20.55
C THR A 81 2.85 22.98 19.64
N LEU A 82 1.60 22.84 20.10
CA LEU A 82 0.42 23.34 19.39
C LEU A 82 -0.51 24.14 20.32
N THR A 83 0.07 25.02 21.14
CA THR A 83 -0.67 26.11 21.81
C THR A 83 0.18 27.37 21.85
N ALA A 84 0.37 28.00 20.69
CA ALA A 84 0.73 29.40 20.61
C ALA A 84 0.16 29.98 19.32
N HIS A 85 -1.16 30.15 19.27
CA HIS A 85 -1.88 31.26 18.60
C HIS A 85 -3.40 31.08 18.80
N ALA A 86 -3.86 31.12 20.05
CA ALA A 86 -5.25 31.47 20.35
C ALA A 86 -5.31 32.12 21.73
N SER A 87 -5.50 33.43 21.72
CA SER A 87 -6.09 34.30 22.76
C SER A 87 -5.64 34.12 24.22
N SER A 88 -5.01 35.19 24.74
CA SER A 88 -5.00 35.52 26.17
C SER A 88 -6.36 35.25 26.82
N VAL A 89 -6.37 34.49 27.93
CA VAL A 89 -6.98 34.79 29.24
C VAL A 89 -6.69 33.57 30.16
N GLU A 90 -5.99 33.83 31.27
CA GLU A 90 -5.85 32.96 32.47
C GLU A 90 -6.79 33.52 33.58
N PRO A 91 -7.16 32.80 34.68
CA PRO A 91 -6.27 31.89 35.42
C PRO A 91 -6.86 30.63 36.12
N CYS A 92 -5.91 29.79 36.57
CA CYS A 92 -5.84 29.01 37.83
C CYS A 92 -6.42 27.58 38.00
N ALA A 93 -5.47 26.69 38.30
CA ALA A 93 -5.45 25.61 39.30
C ALA A 93 -5.98 24.20 38.96
N ALA A 94 -5.07 23.25 38.73
CA ALA A 94 -5.03 21.94 39.43
C ALA A 94 -3.82 21.08 38.97
N THR A 95 -3.00 20.69 39.95
CA THR A 95 -2.34 19.38 40.14
C THR A 95 -1.66 18.67 38.95
N ALA A 96 -0.32 18.63 38.98
CA ALA A 96 0.52 17.76 38.15
C ALA A 96 0.25 16.25 38.42
N PRO A 97 0.51 15.39 37.42
CA PRO A 97 1.76 14.62 37.52
C PRO A 97 2.52 14.40 36.21
N ALA A 98 3.82 14.21 36.39
CA ALA A 98 4.73 13.33 35.64
C ALA A 98 5.25 13.71 34.24
N SER A 99 6.55 14.05 34.25
CA SER A 99 7.55 13.86 33.18
C SER A 99 7.45 14.78 31.95
N ALA A 100 8.02 15.97 32.10
CA ALA A 100 8.56 16.74 30.98
C ALA A 100 9.63 15.90 30.25
N SER A 101 9.28 15.33 29.10
CA SER A 101 10.26 14.92 28.11
C SER A 101 10.08 15.79 26.87
N GLY A 102 11.03 16.70 26.62
CA GLY A 102 11.22 17.36 25.33
C GLY A 102 11.62 16.34 24.27
N GLY A 103 10.74 15.38 24.01
CA GLY A 103 10.92 14.31 23.04
C GLY A 103 10.76 14.86 21.64
N LYS A 104 11.59 14.36 20.71
CA LYS A 104 11.42 14.66 19.30
C LYS A 104 10.01 14.24 18.87
N PRO A 105 9.32 15.02 18.02
CA PRO A 105 8.04 14.61 17.47
C PRO A 105 8.18 13.26 16.77
N VAL A 106 7.14 12.41 16.87
CA VAL A 106 7.15 11.07 16.25
C VAL A 106 6.17 11.05 15.10
N VAL A 107 6.63 10.56 13.94
CA VAL A 107 5.81 10.36 12.75
C VAL A 107 5.55 8.87 12.60
N VAL A 108 4.29 8.50 12.37
CA VAL A 108 3.88 7.12 12.15
C VAL A 108 3.81 6.86 10.64
N ALA A 109 4.63 5.92 10.15
CA ALA A 109 4.70 5.55 8.74
C ALA A 109 4.36 4.07 8.52
N VAL A 110 3.82 3.74 7.36
CA VAL A 110 3.55 2.36 6.93
C VAL A 110 4.87 1.69 6.55
N GLN A 111 5.06 0.46 7.02
CA GLN A 111 6.09 -0.45 6.53
C GLN A 111 5.40 -1.70 6.00
N LEU A 112 5.58 -1.98 4.71
CA LEU A 112 4.97 -3.14 4.08
C LEU A 112 5.81 -4.40 4.35
N ARG A 113 5.23 -5.40 5.00
CA ARG A 113 5.93 -6.66 5.26
C ARG A 113 6.16 -7.43 3.95
N SER A 114 7.33 -8.06 3.87
CA SER A 114 7.58 -9.05 2.83
C SER A 114 6.71 -10.29 3.06
N ALA A 115 6.19 -10.84 1.97
CA ALA A 115 5.39 -12.06 1.97
C ALA A 115 6.01 -13.11 1.06
N ARG A 116 5.66 -14.38 1.27
CA ARG A 116 6.03 -15.45 0.36
C ARG A 116 5.26 -15.25 -0.93
N VAL A 117 5.98 -15.10 -2.04
CA VAL A 117 5.41 -14.85 -3.36
C VAL A 117 5.86 -15.92 -4.34
N VAL A 118 5.02 -16.18 -5.33
CA VAL A 118 5.45 -16.85 -6.57
C VAL A 118 5.78 -15.78 -7.58
N ARG A 119 7.04 -15.74 -8.02
CA ARG A 119 7.52 -14.90 -9.12
C ARG A 119 7.42 -15.71 -10.41
N ILE A 120 6.83 -15.11 -11.43
CA ILE A 120 6.51 -15.72 -12.72
C ILE A 120 7.31 -14.99 -13.80
N ARG A 121 8.31 -15.68 -14.34
CA ARG A 121 9.17 -15.20 -15.43
C ARG A 121 8.75 -15.87 -16.73
N PHE A 122 8.66 -15.11 -17.81
CA PHE A 122 8.37 -15.64 -19.13
C PHE A 122 9.67 -16.07 -19.82
N THR A 123 9.73 -17.31 -20.30
CA THR A 123 10.96 -17.88 -20.91
C THR A 123 11.07 -17.66 -22.41
N ALA A 124 10.00 -17.20 -23.07
CA ALA A 124 9.99 -16.98 -24.51
C ALA A 124 10.85 -15.77 -24.91
N SER A 125 11.36 -15.81 -26.15
CA SER A 125 12.14 -14.76 -26.81
C SER A 125 11.54 -13.37 -26.58
N GLN A 126 12.36 -12.34 -26.31
CA GLN A 126 11.84 -10.97 -26.26
C GLN A 126 11.38 -10.52 -27.65
N PRO A 127 10.17 -9.92 -27.79
CA PRO A 127 9.20 -9.60 -26.74
C PRO A 127 8.34 -10.80 -26.30
N VAL A 128 7.95 -10.84 -25.03
CA VAL A 128 7.07 -11.88 -24.46
C VAL A 128 5.77 -11.98 -25.25
N ASP A 129 5.37 -13.20 -25.59
CA ASP A 129 4.09 -13.48 -26.25
C ASP A 129 2.89 -12.97 -25.41
N PRO A 130 2.12 -11.99 -25.91
CA PRO A 130 0.96 -11.46 -25.19
C PRO A 130 -0.09 -12.53 -24.86
N ALA A 131 -0.22 -13.59 -25.66
CA ALA A 131 -1.15 -14.68 -25.39
C ALA A 131 -0.76 -15.46 -24.13
N LEU A 132 0.55 -15.65 -23.90
CA LEU A 132 1.05 -16.31 -22.70
C LEU A 132 0.82 -15.46 -21.45
N VAL A 133 1.06 -14.14 -21.53
CA VAL A 133 0.75 -13.20 -20.43
C VAL A 133 -0.74 -13.21 -20.11
N ALA A 134 -1.59 -13.18 -21.14
CA ALA A 134 -3.04 -13.24 -20.97
C ALA A 134 -3.51 -14.56 -20.35
N ARG A 135 -2.92 -15.69 -20.75
CA ARG A 135 -3.22 -17.00 -20.14
C ARG A 135 -2.86 -17.01 -18.66
N VAL A 136 -1.67 -16.55 -18.28
CA VAL A 136 -1.27 -16.46 -16.87
C VAL A 136 -2.24 -15.56 -16.10
N GLY A 137 -2.56 -14.38 -16.63
CA GLY A 137 -3.52 -13.46 -16.01
C GLY A 137 -4.91 -14.08 -15.83
N TRP A 138 -5.39 -14.84 -16.80
CA TRP A 138 -6.66 -15.55 -16.75
C TRP A 138 -6.69 -16.64 -15.67
N GLU A 139 -5.68 -17.50 -15.67
CA GLU A 139 -5.58 -18.63 -14.72
C GLU A 139 -5.48 -18.14 -13.27
N VAL A 140 -4.62 -17.14 -13.00
CA VAL A 140 -4.49 -16.54 -11.66
C VAL A 140 -5.77 -15.79 -11.27
N GLY A 141 -6.37 -15.05 -12.21
CA GLY A 141 -7.62 -14.31 -11.99
C GLY A 141 -8.80 -15.22 -11.62
N ASN A 142 -8.91 -16.39 -12.25
CA ASN A 142 -9.94 -17.38 -11.94
C ASN A 142 -9.78 -18.00 -10.53
N MET A 143 -8.57 -17.95 -9.96
CA MET A 143 -8.35 -18.32 -8.56
C MET A 143 -8.71 -17.20 -7.58
N HIS A 144 -9.11 -16.02 -8.06
CA HIS A 144 -9.29 -14.80 -7.25
C HIS A 144 -8.01 -14.40 -6.49
N VAL A 145 -6.84 -14.77 -7.00
CA VAL A 145 -5.55 -14.40 -6.43
C VAL A 145 -5.12 -13.05 -6.99
N PRO A 146 -4.70 -12.09 -6.16
CA PRO A 146 -4.20 -10.81 -6.66
C PRO A 146 -2.85 -10.99 -7.38
N LEU A 147 -2.68 -10.24 -8.46
CA LEU A 147 -1.52 -10.29 -9.32
C LEU A 147 -0.83 -8.93 -9.33
N PHE A 148 0.49 -8.93 -9.28
CA PHE A 148 1.33 -7.73 -9.16
C PHE A 148 2.39 -7.74 -10.27
N ARG A 149 2.80 -6.55 -10.72
CA ARG A 149 3.92 -6.38 -11.66
C ARG A 149 5.24 -6.52 -10.92
N GLY A 150 6.15 -7.33 -11.45
CA GLY A 150 7.55 -7.35 -11.05
C GLY A 150 8.38 -6.32 -11.82
N GLU A 151 9.62 -6.12 -11.41
CA GLU A 151 10.52 -5.09 -11.96
C GLU A 151 10.94 -5.33 -13.41
N ALA A 152 11.16 -6.60 -13.79
CA ALA A 152 11.70 -6.98 -15.10
C ALA A 152 10.63 -7.48 -16.09
N GLY A 153 9.39 -7.00 -15.98
CA GLY A 153 8.26 -7.49 -16.78
C GLY A 153 7.74 -8.87 -16.35
N GLU A 154 8.19 -9.34 -15.19
CA GLU A 154 7.69 -10.53 -14.51
C GLU A 154 6.35 -10.24 -13.82
N LEU A 155 5.68 -11.28 -13.37
CA LEU A 155 4.48 -11.17 -12.54
C LEU A 155 4.72 -11.80 -11.17
N MET A 156 4.03 -11.30 -10.15
CA MET A 156 4.15 -11.79 -8.78
C MET A 156 2.76 -11.98 -8.17
N ALA A 157 2.60 -13.00 -7.34
CA ALA A 157 1.36 -13.26 -6.62
C ALA A 157 1.66 -13.88 -5.24
N PRO A 158 0.79 -13.71 -4.23
CA PRO A 158 0.91 -14.40 -2.95
C PRO A 158 1.01 -15.91 -3.16
N HIS A 159 2.00 -16.53 -2.52
CA HIS A 159 2.26 -17.95 -2.70
C HIS A 159 1.18 -18.81 -2.04
N SER A 160 0.69 -19.79 -2.80
CA SER A 160 -0.02 -20.95 -2.29
C SER A 160 0.38 -22.19 -3.08
N GLU A 161 0.28 -23.36 -2.46
CA GLU A 161 0.57 -24.64 -3.10
C GLU A 161 -0.30 -24.90 -4.34
N ALA A 162 -1.58 -24.50 -4.29
CA ALA A 162 -2.49 -24.64 -5.41
C ALA A 162 -2.06 -23.77 -6.61
N LEU A 163 -1.69 -22.51 -6.33
CA LEU A 163 -1.22 -21.59 -7.36
C LEU A 163 0.10 -22.08 -7.99
N GLN A 164 1.04 -22.54 -7.17
CA GLN A 164 2.32 -23.05 -7.67
C GLN A 164 2.12 -24.26 -8.59
N ARG A 165 1.24 -25.21 -8.22
CA ARG A 165 0.90 -26.37 -9.06
C ARG A 165 0.24 -25.97 -10.37
N LEU A 166 -0.68 -25.01 -10.34
CA LEU A 166 -1.33 -24.48 -11.54
C LEU A 166 -0.30 -23.87 -12.49
N LEU A 167 0.56 -22.98 -11.98
CA LEU A 167 1.57 -22.30 -12.80
C LEU A 167 2.62 -23.26 -13.34
N ALA A 168 3.01 -24.29 -12.58
CA ALA A 168 3.92 -25.33 -13.06
C ALA A 168 3.37 -26.10 -14.29
N SER A 169 2.04 -26.10 -14.50
CA SER A 169 1.42 -26.75 -15.66
C SER A 169 1.45 -25.89 -16.94
N ILE A 170 1.79 -24.60 -16.83
CA ILE A 170 1.78 -23.67 -17.97
C ILE A 170 3.15 -23.69 -18.67
N PRO A 171 3.25 -24.12 -19.94
CA PRO A 171 4.51 -24.07 -20.68
C PRO A 171 4.88 -22.63 -21.03
N GLY A 172 6.18 -22.33 -21.06
CA GLY A 172 6.70 -21.00 -21.42
C GLY A 172 6.89 -20.04 -20.25
N ILE A 173 6.64 -20.49 -19.02
CA ILE A 173 6.94 -19.74 -17.79
C ILE A 173 7.87 -20.52 -16.86
N GLN A 174 8.66 -19.77 -16.09
CA GLN A 174 9.44 -20.24 -14.96
C GLN A 174 8.86 -19.62 -13.70
N THR A 175 8.74 -20.42 -12.65
CA THR A 175 8.27 -19.94 -11.35
C THR A 175 9.32 -20.15 -10.28
N THR A 176 9.50 -19.14 -9.43
CA THR A 176 10.33 -19.20 -8.23
C THR A 176 9.53 -18.73 -7.02
N VAL A 177 9.80 -19.32 -5.86
CA VAL A 177 9.19 -18.88 -4.59
C VAL A 177 10.24 -18.12 -3.80
N GLU A 178 9.90 -16.91 -3.37
CA GLU A 178 10.82 -16.02 -2.64
C GLU A 178 10.05 -15.12 -1.67
N GLN A 179 10.78 -14.37 -0.86
CA GLN A 179 10.23 -13.32 -0.02
C GLN A 179 10.32 -11.98 -0.75
N ALA A 180 9.19 -11.31 -0.92
CA ALA A 180 9.16 -9.99 -1.52
C ALA A 180 7.98 -9.16 -1.00
N SER A 181 8.12 -7.84 -1.09
CA SER A 181 7.03 -6.90 -0.80
C SER A 181 6.07 -6.82 -2.00
N LEU A 182 4.77 -6.77 -1.73
CA LEU A 182 3.72 -6.68 -2.74
C LEU A 182 3.12 -5.27 -2.76
N ASP A 183 3.80 -4.34 -3.44
CA ASP A 183 3.37 -2.94 -3.53
C ASP A 183 1.98 -2.82 -4.17
N PRO A 184 0.99 -2.20 -3.49
CA PRO A 184 -0.33 -1.94 -4.05
C PRO A 184 -0.30 -1.17 -5.36
N ALA A 185 0.68 -0.28 -5.57
CA ALA A 185 0.83 0.45 -6.83
C ALA A 185 1.18 -0.45 -8.02
N ALA A 186 1.82 -1.60 -7.76
CA ALA A 186 2.15 -2.61 -8.76
C ALA A 186 1.00 -3.61 -9.00
N ARG A 187 -0.07 -3.55 -8.20
CA ARG A 187 -1.22 -4.47 -8.31
C ARG A 187 -1.95 -4.26 -9.62
N LEU A 188 -2.26 -5.36 -10.29
CA LEU A 188 -3.14 -5.38 -11.45
C LEU A 188 -4.60 -5.36 -10.95
N SER A 189 -5.32 -4.29 -11.28
CA SER A 189 -6.75 -4.18 -10.97
C SER A 189 -7.60 -4.72 -12.12
N GLY A 190 -8.64 -5.51 -11.79
CA GLY A 190 -9.64 -5.99 -12.75
C GLY A 190 -10.50 -4.88 -13.36
N THR A 191 -10.54 -3.69 -12.75
CA THR A 191 -11.20 -2.48 -13.29
C THR A 191 -10.23 -1.57 -14.05
N GLY A 192 -8.92 -1.82 -13.95
CA GLY A 192 -7.84 -1.04 -14.54
C GLY A 192 -7.58 -1.32 -16.03
N ILE A 193 -8.63 -1.49 -16.83
CA ILE A 193 -8.50 -1.54 -18.30
C ILE A 193 -8.30 -0.11 -18.79
N SER A 194 -7.05 0.37 -18.79
CA SER A 194 -6.70 1.67 -19.36
C SER A 194 -6.38 1.60 -20.86
N THR A 195 -6.18 0.40 -21.40
CA THR A 195 -5.82 0.21 -22.82
C THR A 195 -6.61 -0.93 -23.43
N VAL A 196 -7.50 -0.58 -24.36
CA VAL A 196 -8.09 -1.54 -25.30
C VAL A 196 -7.00 -1.92 -26.28
N VAL A 197 -6.40 -3.09 -26.12
CA VAL A 197 -5.49 -3.64 -27.12
C VAL A 197 -6.32 -4.05 -28.33
N ARG A 198 -6.22 -3.30 -29.44
CA ARG A 198 -6.74 -3.76 -30.74
C ARG A 198 -5.78 -4.83 -31.27
N LEU A 199 -6.06 -6.08 -30.95
CA LEU A 199 -5.30 -7.24 -31.46
C LEU A 199 -5.48 -7.44 -32.98
N SER A 200 -6.52 -6.84 -33.57
CA SER A 200 -6.79 -6.84 -35.01
C SER A 200 -7.80 -5.72 -35.35
N PRO A 201 -7.80 -5.15 -36.57
CA PRO A 201 -8.83 -4.22 -37.03
C PRO A 201 -10.26 -4.77 -36.89
N SER A 202 -10.40 -6.10 -36.88
CA SER A 202 -11.68 -6.82 -36.85
C SER A 202 -12.16 -7.22 -35.46
N LEU A 203 -11.32 -7.06 -34.41
CA LEU A 203 -11.62 -7.53 -33.06
C LEU A 203 -11.83 -6.35 -32.10
N LYS A 204 -13.06 -6.19 -31.63
CA LYS A 204 -13.46 -5.18 -30.63
C LYS A 204 -13.96 -5.87 -29.37
N VAL A 205 -13.18 -5.82 -28.30
CA VAL A 205 -13.64 -6.22 -26.96
C VAL A 205 -14.34 -5.01 -26.32
N VAL A 206 -15.63 -5.15 -26.01
CA VAL A 206 -16.43 -4.09 -25.35
C VAL A 206 -16.79 -4.55 -23.94
N VAL A 207 -16.24 -3.87 -22.94
CA VAL A 207 -16.62 -4.07 -21.53
C VAL A 207 -17.92 -3.31 -21.28
N ARG A 208 -19.03 -4.03 -21.10
CA ARG A 208 -20.30 -3.43 -20.69
C ARG A 208 -20.37 -3.42 -19.17
N LYS A 209 -20.31 -2.23 -18.57
CA LYS A 209 -20.58 -2.05 -17.14
C LYS A 209 -22.06 -2.36 -16.91
N LYS A 210 -22.38 -3.34 -16.06
CA LYS A 210 -23.76 -3.65 -15.68
C LYS A 210 -24.22 -2.54 -14.73
N THR A 211 -25.06 -1.64 -15.21
CA THR A 211 -25.77 -0.69 -14.34
C THR A 211 -26.73 -1.49 -13.48
N SER A 212 -26.45 -1.59 -12.19
CA SER A 212 -27.45 -2.02 -11.20
C SER A 212 -28.54 -0.96 -11.20
N SER A 213 -29.77 -1.30 -11.62
CA SER A 213 -30.90 -0.41 -11.39
C SER A 213 -31.23 -0.44 -9.90
N ASN A 214 -31.34 0.74 -9.29
CA ASN A 214 -32.04 0.91 -8.02
C ASN A 214 -33.51 0.53 -8.16
#